data_AF-A0A0C2FD98-F1
#
_entry.id   AF-A0A0C2FD98-F1
#
_cell.length_a   1.000
_cell.length_b   1.000
_cell.length_c   1.000
_cell.angle_alpha   90.00
_cell.angle_beta   90.00
_cell.angle_gamma   90.00
#
_symmetry.space_group_name_H-M   'P 1'
#
loop_
_entity.id
_entity.type
_entity.pdbx_description
1 polymer ?
#
loop_
_entity_poly.entity_id
_entity_poly.type
_entity_poly.pdbx_seq_one_letter_code
_entity_poly.pdbx_strand_id
1 'polypeptide(L)'
;ALQEGKTPREVCDKYHAIHKSIYQWFNIEFDIFGRTTTPQQTEIAQDIFLKLHKNGFTSSSSIDQLHCQNCDKFLADRFVTGICPFCSFDDARGDQCDGCGRLINAVELKSPKCHICKQEPKVRQSTHIFLHLDALQ
;
A
#
# COMPACT_ATOMS: atom_id res chain seq x y z
N ALA A 1 7.04 -11.17 -2.36
CA ALA A 1 6.02 -12.12 -2.87
C ALA A 1 6.12 -12.25 -4.38
N LEU A 2 5.64 -11.27 -5.16
CA LEU A 2 5.68 -11.32 -6.64
C LEU A 2 7.10 -11.52 -7.20
N GLN A 3 8.09 -10.76 -6.71
CA GLN A 3 9.48 -10.91 -7.11
C GLN A 3 10.10 -12.26 -6.72
N GLU A 4 9.59 -12.90 -5.65
CA GLU A 4 10.07 -14.21 -5.19
C GLU A 4 9.27 -15.38 -5.80
N GLY A 5 8.29 -15.12 -6.66
CA GLY A 5 7.41 -16.15 -7.22
C GLY A 5 6.58 -16.90 -6.16
N LYS A 6 6.34 -16.28 -5.01
CA LYS A 6 5.65 -16.87 -3.85
C LYS A 6 4.37 -16.13 -3.52
N THR A 7 3.44 -16.83 -2.88
CA THR A 7 2.26 -16.21 -2.28
C THR A 7 2.66 -15.23 -1.16
N PRO A 8 1.84 -14.20 -0.87
CA PRO A 8 2.07 -13.33 0.28
C PRO A 8 2.18 -14.11 1.60
N ARG A 9 1.39 -15.19 1.75
CA ARG A 9 1.40 -16.03 2.94
C ARG A 9 2.75 -16.73 3.15
N GLU A 10 3.29 -17.37 2.11
CA GLU A 10 4.60 -18.06 2.20
C GLU A 10 5.73 -17.11 2.56
N VAL A 11 5.74 -15.89 2.00
CA VAL A 11 6.75 -14.89 2.33
C VAL A 11 6.59 -14.45 3.79
N CYS A 12 5.39 -14.14 4.24
CA CYS A 12 5.15 -13.76 5.63
C CYS A 12 5.47 -14.88 6.62
N ASP A 13 5.18 -16.14 6.27
CA ASP A 13 5.48 -17.31 7.09
C ASP A 13 7.00 -17.49 7.25
N LYS A 14 7.76 -17.39 6.15
CA LYS A 14 9.22 -17.42 6.15
C LYS A 14 9.80 -16.32 7.03
N TYR A 15 9.41 -15.07 6.82
CA TYR A 15 10.00 -13.94 7.53
C TYR A 15 9.56 -13.88 8.99
N HIS A 16 8.33 -14.26 9.33
CA HIS A 16 7.91 -14.33 10.73
C HIS A 16 8.79 -15.31 11.54
N ALA A 17 9.13 -16.47 10.97
CA ALA A 17 10.04 -17.43 11.62
C ALA A 17 11.45 -16.84 11.81
N ILE A 18 11.99 -16.15 10.79
CA ILE A 18 13.30 -15.49 10.87
C ILE A 18 13.29 -14.41 11.96
N HIS A 19 12.30 -13.51 11.95
CA HIS A 19 12.16 -12.46 12.96
C HIS A 19 12.08 -13.05 14.37
N LYS A 20 11.28 -14.11 14.57
CA LYS A 20 11.18 -14.80 15.87
C LYS A 20 12.54 -15.34 16.33
N SER A 21 13.31 -15.98 15.44
CA SER A 21 14.64 -16.50 15.79
C SER A 21 15.63 -15.39 16.15
N ILE A 22 15.58 -14.25 15.47
CA ILE A 22 16.41 -13.08 15.78
C ILE A 22 16.07 -12.55 17.16
N TYR A 23 14.78 -12.36 17.47
CA TYR A 23 14.35 -11.87 18.78
C TYR A 23 14.74 -12.82 19.91
N GLN A 24 14.63 -14.13 19.69
CA GLN A 24 15.10 -15.14 20.65
C GLN A 24 16.62 -15.08 20.84
N TRP A 25 17.39 -14.89 19.77
CA TRP A 25 18.85 -14.76 19.86
C TRP A 25 19.30 -13.53 20.65
N PHE A 26 18.59 -12.40 20.49
CA PHE A 26 18.79 -11.20 21.30
C PHE A 26 18.21 -11.28 22.72
N ASN A 27 17.66 -12.44 23.11
CA ASN A 27 17.02 -12.67 24.41
C ASN A 27 15.89 -11.66 24.71
N ILE A 28 15.11 -11.30 23.67
CA ILE A 28 13.92 -10.46 23.83
C ILE A 28 12.75 -11.35 24.27
N GLU A 29 12.32 -11.15 25.51
CA GLU A 29 11.24 -11.93 26.13
C GLU A 29 9.89 -11.25 25.88
N PHE A 30 9.21 -11.67 24.81
CA PHE A 30 7.80 -11.34 24.61
C PHE A 30 6.92 -12.39 25.28
N ASP A 31 5.89 -11.97 26.02
CA ASP A 31 4.81 -12.88 26.43
C ASP A 31 4.12 -13.48 25.20
N ILE A 32 3.87 -12.66 24.18
CA ILE A 32 3.28 -13.07 22.91
C ILE A 32 3.92 -12.30 21.76
N PHE A 33 4.64 -13.00 20.88
CA PHE A 33 5.04 -12.48 19.58
C PHE A 33 4.10 -13.03 18.48
N GLY A 34 3.04 -12.27 18.21
CA GLY A 34 1.94 -12.67 17.33
C GLY A 34 2.11 -12.31 15.84
N ARG A 35 0.98 -12.33 15.12
CA ARG A 35 0.88 -11.98 13.69
C ARG A 35 -0.46 -11.29 13.42
N THR A 36 -0.50 -10.44 12.40
CA THR A 36 -1.74 -9.81 11.92
C THR A 36 -2.53 -10.69 10.96
N THR A 37 -1.96 -11.78 10.44
CA THR A 37 -2.65 -12.68 9.50
C THR A 37 -3.42 -13.78 10.23
N THR A 38 -4.36 -13.39 11.11
CA THR A 38 -5.20 -14.29 11.91
C THR A 38 -6.70 -14.01 11.68
N PRO A 39 -7.59 -15.00 11.86
CA PRO A 39 -9.04 -14.76 11.81
C PRO A 39 -9.49 -13.67 12.79
N GLN A 40 -8.91 -13.65 14.00
CA GLN A 40 -9.21 -12.68 15.05
C GLN A 40 -8.86 -11.25 14.63
N GLN A 41 -7.76 -11.04 13.89
CA GLN A 41 -7.43 -9.72 13.34
C GLN A 41 -8.54 -9.21 12.42
N THR A 42 -9.05 -10.08 11.53
CA THR A 42 -10.13 -9.73 10.61
C THR A 42 -11.39 -9.35 11.39
N GLU A 43 -11.78 -10.16 12.38
CA GLU A 43 -12.95 -9.92 13.21
C GLU A 43 -12.86 -8.57 13.95
N ILE A 44 -11.77 -8.35 14.68
CA ILE A 44 -11.57 -7.13 15.48
C ILE A 44 -11.50 -5.89 14.57
N ALA A 45 -10.75 -5.95 13.47
CA ALA A 45 -10.61 -4.83 12.55
C ALA A 45 -11.95 -4.49 11.87
N GLN A 46 -12.73 -5.50 11.47
CA GLN A 46 -14.06 -5.30 10.90
C GLN A 46 -15.04 -4.75 11.93
N ASP A 47 -15.02 -5.24 13.16
CA ASP A 47 -15.90 -4.74 14.23
C ASP A 47 -15.64 -3.25 14.53
N ILE A 48 -14.36 -2.86 14.68
CA ILE A 48 -13.97 -1.46 14.89
C ILE A 48 -14.42 -0.60 13.70
N PHE A 49 -14.11 -1.03 12.49
CA PHE A 49 -14.51 -0.33 11.26
C PHE A 49 -16.03 -0.15 11.19
N LEU A 50 -16.80 -1.22 11.40
CA LEU A 50 -18.27 -1.19 11.30
C LEU A 50 -18.89 -0.30 12.37
N LYS A 51 -18.34 -0.27 13.60
CA LYS A 51 -18.80 0.64 14.65
C LYS A 51 -18.55 2.09 14.28
N LEU A 52 -17.35 2.44 13.80
CA LEU A 52 -17.04 3.79 13.33
C LEU A 52 -17.95 4.20 12.16
N HIS A 53 -18.15 3.30 11.20
CA HIS A 53 -19.00 3.52 10.04
C HIS A 53 -20.46 3.77 10.43
N LYS A 54 -21.03 2.92 11.31
CA LYS A 54 -22.42 3.06 11.80
C LYS A 54 -22.63 4.34 12.61
N ASN A 55 -21.60 4.82 13.30
CA ASN A 55 -21.66 6.03 14.10
C ASN A 55 -21.36 7.31 13.29
N GLY A 56 -21.23 7.23 11.96
CA GLY A 56 -21.02 8.40 11.10
C GLY A 56 -19.60 8.97 11.14
N PHE A 57 -18.62 8.24 11.69
CA PHE A 57 -17.22 8.68 11.73
C PHE A 57 -16.45 8.38 10.44
N THR A 58 -17.14 7.96 9.38
CA THR A 58 -16.50 7.70 8.08
C THR A 58 -17.27 8.34 6.95
N SER A 59 -16.57 8.74 5.89
CA SER A 59 -17.14 9.19 4.62
C SER A 59 -16.61 8.35 3.46
N SER A 60 -17.34 8.37 2.34
CA SER A 60 -16.90 7.77 1.08
C SER A 60 -16.53 8.86 0.09
N SER A 61 -15.39 8.73 -0.57
CA SER A 61 -14.98 9.64 -1.65
C SER A 61 -14.40 8.85 -2.82
N SER A 62 -14.58 9.38 -4.02
CA SER A 62 -13.97 8.85 -5.25
C SER A 62 -12.59 9.47 -5.43
N ILE A 63 -11.57 8.64 -5.59
CA ILE A 63 -10.21 9.08 -5.89
C ILE A 63 -9.73 8.53 -7.23
N ASP A 64 -9.00 9.38 -7.94
CA ASP A 64 -8.32 9.02 -9.17
C ASP A 64 -7.07 8.19 -8.84
N GLN A 65 -7.03 6.96 -9.33
CA GLN A 65 -5.90 6.06 -9.16
C GLN A 65 -5.43 5.52 -10.51
N LEU A 66 -4.13 5.24 -10.62
CA LEU A 66 -3.59 4.59 -11.81
C LEU A 66 -3.95 3.10 -11.81
N HIS A 67 -4.60 2.66 -12.87
CA HIS A 67 -5.00 1.28 -13.08
C HIS A 67 -4.24 0.67 -14.27
N CYS A 68 -3.50 -0.40 -14.02
CA CYS A 68 -2.86 -1.17 -15.08
C CYS A 68 -3.87 -2.15 -15.69
N GLN A 69 -4.27 -1.93 -16.94
CA GLN A 69 -5.23 -2.81 -17.63
C GLN A 69 -4.65 -4.22 -17.83
N ASN A 70 -3.36 -4.34 -18.11
CA ASN A 70 -2.72 -5.64 -18.35
C ASN A 70 -2.52 -6.47 -17.07
N CYS A 71 -2.33 -5.82 -15.91
CA CYS A 71 -2.24 -6.51 -14.62
C CYS A 71 -3.59 -6.63 -13.90
N ASP A 72 -4.62 -6.00 -14.44
CA ASP A 72 -5.96 -5.81 -13.85
C ASP A 72 -5.91 -5.39 -12.37
N LYS A 73 -5.13 -4.33 -12.09
CA LYS A 73 -4.85 -3.84 -10.73
C LYS A 73 -4.75 -2.33 -10.69
N PHE A 74 -5.29 -1.74 -9.62
CA PHE A 74 -4.88 -0.42 -9.17
C PHE A 74 -3.44 -0.49 -8.66
N LEU A 75 -2.63 0.47 -9.08
CA LEU A 75 -1.22 0.55 -8.75
C LEU A 75 -1.04 1.44 -7.51
N ALA A 76 -0.40 0.90 -6.48
CA ALA A 76 0.18 1.73 -5.43
C ALA A 76 1.35 2.52 -6.02
N ASP A 77 1.68 3.66 -5.40
CA ASP A 77 2.72 4.58 -5.88
C ASP A 77 4.06 3.91 -6.16
N ARG A 78 4.45 2.93 -5.33
CA ARG A 78 5.67 2.12 -5.52
C ARG A 78 5.70 1.26 -6.80
N PHE A 79 4.54 1.04 -7.43
CA PHE A 79 4.40 0.27 -8.67
C PHE A 79 4.19 1.16 -9.88
N VAL A 80 4.33 2.47 -9.73
CA VAL A 80 4.29 3.45 -10.82
C VAL A 80 5.66 4.10 -10.92
N THR A 81 6.23 4.09 -12.12
CA THR A 81 7.36 4.96 -12.46
C THR A 81 7.03 5.81 -13.67
N GLY A 82 7.73 6.92 -13.87
CA GLY A 82 7.49 7.80 -15.01
C GLY A 82 8.42 8.99 -15.01
N ILE A 83 8.14 9.96 -15.88
CA ILE A 83 8.93 11.17 -16.01
C ILE A 83 8.41 12.22 -15.02
N CYS A 84 9.31 12.75 -14.19
CA CYS A 84 9.02 13.83 -13.25
C CYS A 84 8.49 15.06 -13.99
N PRO A 85 7.31 15.59 -13.63
CA PRO A 85 6.76 16.77 -14.28
C PRO A 85 7.55 18.06 -14.00
N PHE A 86 8.43 18.05 -12.98
CA PHE A 86 9.14 19.25 -12.49
C PHE A 86 10.60 19.33 -12.92
N CYS A 87 11.33 18.22 -13.00
CA CYS A 87 12.76 18.20 -13.34
C CYS A 87 13.10 17.29 -14.53
N SER A 88 12.10 16.63 -15.13
CA SER A 88 12.27 15.71 -16.27
C SER A 88 13.12 14.46 -15.99
N PHE A 89 13.39 14.14 -14.72
CA PHE A 89 13.96 12.84 -14.34
C PHE A 89 13.06 11.70 -14.81
N ASP A 90 13.60 10.69 -15.49
CA ASP A 90 12.86 9.73 -16.32
C ASP A 90 12.38 8.47 -15.58
N ASP A 91 12.81 8.28 -14.33
CA ASP A 91 12.42 7.15 -13.48
C ASP A 91 11.91 7.63 -12.09
N ALA A 92 11.14 8.72 -12.07
CA ALA A 92 10.48 9.19 -10.86
C ALA A 92 9.42 8.18 -10.38
N ARG A 93 9.32 7.98 -9.06
CA ARG A 93 8.33 7.10 -8.44
C ARG A 93 7.00 7.84 -8.24
N GLY A 94 5.91 7.09 -8.05
CA GLY A 94 4.58 7.67 -7.87
C GLY A 94 4.42 8.57 -6.63
N ASP A 95 5.30 8.45 -5.64
CA ASP A 95 5.29 9.17 -4.36
C ASP A 95 6.35 10.28 -4.29
N GLN A 96 7.50 10.08 -4.95
CA GLN A 96 8.65 10.97 -4.86
C GLN A 96 9.53 10.88 -6.11
N CYS A 97 10.04 12.04 -6.55
CA CYS A 97 11.08 12.10 -7.55
C CYS A 97 12.47 12.11 -6.90
N ASP A 98 13.26 11.05 -7.07
CA ASP A 98 14.62 10.97 -6.52
C ASP A 98 15.61 11.95 -7.19
N GLY A 99 15.30 12.45 -8.40
CA GLY A 99 16.11 13.45 -9.09
C GLY A 99 16.04 14.88 -8.51
N CYS A 100 14.92 15.29 -7.89
CA CYS A 100 14.75 16.64 -7.32
C CYS A 100 14.22 16.65 -5.88
N GLY A 101 13.93 15.48 -5.30
CA GLY A 101 13.46 15.29 -3.93
C GLY A 101 11.98 15.62 -3.70
N ARG A 102 11.25 16.13 -4.69
CA ARG A 102 9.86 16.59 -4.53
C ARG A 102 8.91 15.40 -4.37
N LEU A 103 7.97 15.54 -3.42
CA LEU A 103 6.81 14.66 -3.27
C LEU A 103 5.79 14.97 -4.35
N ILE A 104 5.27 13.93 -5.00
CA ILE A 104 4.34 14.03 -6.12
C ILE A 104 3.23 13.00 -5.97
N ASN A 105 2.11 13.21 -6.65
CA ASN A 105 1.08 12.19 -6.80
C ASN A 105 1.33 11.37 -8.07
N ALA A 106 1.07 10.07 -8.04
CA ALA A 106 1.36 9.19 -9.18
C ALA A 106 0.63 9.60 -10.47
N VAL A 107 -0.56 10.21 -10.34
CA VAL A 107 -1.35 10.74 -11.47
C VAL A 107 -0.72 11.97 -12.16
N GLU A 108 0.26 12.62 -11.52
CA GLU A 108 0.98 13.79 -12.07
C GLU A 108 2.19 13.38 -12.94
N LEU A 109 2.62 12.12 -12.86
CA LEU A 109 3.74 11.62 -13.65
C LEU A 109 3.45 11.69 -15.15
N LYS A 110 4.44 12.17 -15.91
CA LYS A 110 4.37 12.14 -17.38
C LYS A 110 4.80 10.74 -17.86
N SER A 111 4.08 10.20 -18.84
CA SER A 111 4.33 8.85 -19.37
C SER A 111 4.45 7.79 -18.27
N PRO A 112 3.44 7.64 -17.40
CA PRO A 112 3.50 6.68 -16.31
C PRO A 112 3.60 5.26 -16.86
N LYS A 113 4.30 4.40 -16.13
CA LYS A 113 4.53 3.00 -16.48
C LYS A 113 4.26 2.14 -15.24
N CYS A 114 3.57 1.03 -15.46
CA CYS A 114 3.44 -0.01 -14.48
C CYS A 114 4.79 -0.68 -14.25
N HIS A 115 5.32 -0.65 -13.03
CA HIS A 115 6.63 -1.24 -12.73
C HIS A 115 6.65 -2.76 -13.00
N ILE A 116 5.49 -3.43 -12.91
CA ILE A 116 5.31 -4.87 -13.07
C ILE A 116 5.40 -5.30 -14.54
N CYS A 117 4.58 -4.71 -15.42
CA CYS A 117 4.47 -5.15 -16.83
C CYS A 117 4.96 -4.11 -17.85
N LYS A 118 5.45 -2.97 -17.38
CA LYS A 118 5.97 -1.83 -18.18
C LYS A 118 4.95 -1.15 -19.11
N GLN A 119 3.68 -1.57 -19.08
CA GLN A 119 2.60 -0.93 -19.81
C GLN A 119 2.13 0.38 -19.15
N GLU A 120 1.58 1.28 -19.95
CA GLU A 120 1.01 2.53 -19.48
C GLU A 120 -0.30 2.27 -18.69
N PRO A 121 -0.38 2.67 -17.41
CA PRO A 121 -1.61 2.62 -16.66
C PRO A 121 -2.52 3.80 -17.03
N LYS A 122 -3.84 3.63 -16.82
CA LYS A 122 -4.83 4.67 -17.05
C LYS A 122 -5.42 5.15 -15.74
N VAL A 123 -5.73 6.43 -15.64
CA VAL A 123 -6.47 6.97 -14.50
C VAL A 123 -7.87 6.36 -14.48
N ARG A 124 -8.26 5.83 -13.33
CA ARG A 124 -9.59 5.29 -13.07
C ARG A 124 -10.04 5.69 -11.68
N GLN A 125 -11.30 6.06 -11.56
CA GLN A 125 -11.91 6.35 -10.28
C GLN A 125 -12.14 5.09 -9.45
N SER A 126 -11.88 5.19 -8.16
CA SER A 126 -12.16 4.16 -7.17
C SER A 126 -12.76 4.81 -5.92
N THR A 127 -13.79 4.18 -5.37
CA THR A 127 -14.41 4.65 -4.12
C THR A 127 -13.63 4.12 -2.93
N HIS A 128 -13.21 5.02 -2.05
CA HIS A 128 -12.53 4.71 -0.79
C HIS A 128 -13.32 5.26 0.39
N ILE A 129 -13.13 4.63 1.56
CA ILE A 129 -13.74 5.04 2.82
C ILE A 129 -12.66 5.72 3.67
N PHE A 130 -12.97 6.90 4.19
CA PHE A 130 -12.09 7.76 4.97
C PHE A 130 -12.62 7.89 6.39
N LEU A 131 -11.71 8.00 7.37
CA LEU A 131 -12.02 8.24 8.78
C LEU A 131 -12.01 9.75 9.07
N HIS A 132 -13.05 10.24 9.73
CA HIS A 132 -13.14 11.63 10.21
C HIS A 132 -12.32 11.81 11.49
N LEU A 133 -11.02 12.06 11.33
CA LEU A 133 -10.12 12.30 12.46
C LEU A 133 -10.48 13.57 13.23
N ASP A 134 -10.99 14.59 12.55
CA ASP A 134 -11.45 15.86 13.10
C ASP A 134 -12.64 15.69 14.08
N ALA A 135 -13.51 14.72 13.82
CA ALA A 135 -14.66 14.41 14.68
C ALA A 135 -14.29 13.54 15.90
N LEU A 136 -13.03 13.12 16.03
CA LEU A 136 -12.52 12.24 17.10
C LEU A 136 -11.48 12.91 18.00
N GLN A 137 -11.28 14.22 17.87
CA GLN A 137 -10.34 15.02 18.65
C GLN A 137 -10.98 15.68 19.87
#